data_AF-A0AAD7U5A0-F1
#
_entry.id   AF-A0AAD7U5A0-F1
#
_cell.length_a   1.000
_cell.length_b   1.000
_cell.length_c   1.000
_cell.angle_alpha   90.00
_cell.angle_beta   90.00
_cell.angle_gamma   90.00
#
_symmetry.space_group_name_H-M   'P 1'
#
loop_
_entity.id
_entity.type
_entity.pdbx_description
1 polymer ?
#
loop_
_entity_poly.entity_id
_entity_poly.type
_entity_poly.pdbx_seq_one_letter_code
_entity_poly.pdbx_strand_id
1 'polypeptide(L)'
;MPPNREAIHLYRDILRASRLFHWCNEQGEPWNAVLRRNARKEFEEARYERDPLIVAKMLVVGRQCLDESMRKFDATQRKITERVESTRTR
;
A
#
# COMPACT_ATOMS: atom_id res chain seq x y z
N MET A 1 -16.48 20.36 -8.40
CA MET A 1 -16.74 19.11 -7.66
C MET A 1 -15.71 19.03 -6.54
N PRO A 2 -16.10 18.89 -5.26
CA PRO A 2 -15.14 18.73 -4.18
C PRO A 2 -14.30 17.46 -4.41
N PRO A 3 -13.03 17.42 -4.00
CA PRO A 3 -12.20 16.23 -4.14
C PRO A 3 -12.84 15.08 -3.35
N ASN A 4 -12.87 13.88 -3.95
CA ASN A 4 -13.46 12.71 -3.34
C ASN A 4 -12.69 12.35 -2.06
N ARG A 5 -13.34 12.53 -0.89
CA ARG A 5 -12.72 12.33 0.43
C ARG A 5 -12.16 10.92 0.59
N GLU A 6 -12.83 9.93 0.02
CA GLU A 6 -12.40 8.53 0.10
C GLU A 6 -11.11 8.29 -0.69
N ALA A 7 -10.96 8.93 -1.85
CA ALA A 7 -9.71 8.89 -2.62
C ALA A 7 -8.54 9.45 -1.81
N ILE A 8 -8.74 10.57 -1.12
CA ILE A 8 -7.69 11.17 -0.27
C ILE A 8 -7.34 10.25 0.90
N HIS A 9 -8.33 9.63 1.54
CA HIS A 9 -8.09 8.69 2.63
C HIS A 9 -7.30 7.46 2.15
N LEU A 10 -7.74 6.83 1.05
CA LEU A 10 -7.06 5.69 0.46
C LEU A 10 -5.61 6.04 0.09
N TYR A 11 -5.38 7.20 -0.54
CA TYR A 11 -4.02 7.66 -0.86
C TYR A 11 -3.14 7.77 0.40
N ARG A 12 -3.65 8.40 1.46
CA ARG A 12 -2.93 8.54 2.73
C ARG A 12 -2.62 7.19 3.38
N ASP A 13 -3.55 6.24 3.29
CA ASP A 13 -3.35 4.90 3.84
C ASP A 13 -2.27 4.13 3.07
N ILE A 14 -2.24 4.23 1.74
CA ILE A 14 -1.15 3.68 0.91
C ILE A 14 0.20 4.33 1.29
N LEU A 15 0.24 5.65 1.48
CA LEU A 15 1.46 6.33 1.92
C LEU A 15 1.92 5.92 3.32
N ARG A 16 1.00 5.56 4.22
CA ARG A 16 1.34 5.03 5.54
C ARG A 16 1.88 3.61 5.43
N ALA A 17 1.17 2.73 4.73
CA ALA A 17 1.56 1.33 4.51
C ALA A 17 2.93 1.22 3.83
N SER A 18 3.20 2.03 2.81
CA SER A 18 4.50 2.05 2.13
C SER A 18 5.69 2.37 3.06
N ARG A 19 5.49 3.01 4.21
CA ARG A 19 6.58 3.26 5.18
C ARG A 19 7.10 1.98 5.84
N LEU A 20 6.30 0.92 5.86
CA LEU A 20 6.67 -0.37 6.45
C LEU A 20 7.73 -1.10 5.59
N PHE A 21 7.75 -0.80 4.29
CA PHE A 21 8.63 -1.42 3.30
C PHE A 21 10.00 -0.74 3.24
N HIS A 22 10.82 -0.95 4.27
CA HIS A 22 12.11 -0.27 4.45
C HIS A 22 13.29 -0.91 3.71
N TRP A 23 13.12 -2.09 3.12
CA TRP A 23 14.18 -2.78 2.38
C TRP A 23 14.22 -2.42 0.89
N CYS A 24 15.35 -2.67 0.25
CA CYS A 24 15.53 -2.46 -1.19
C CYS A 24 14.97 -3.64 -2.00
N ASN A 25 14.52 -3.34 -3.22
CA ASN A 25 14.23 -4.33 -4.24
C ASN A 25 15.51 -4.90 -4.87
N GLU A 26 15.36 -5.82 -5.82
CA GLU A 26 16.46 -6.46 -6.54
C GLU A 26 17.34 -5.48 -7.32
N GLN A 27 16.79 -4.32 -7.69
CA GLN A 27 17.49 -3.25 -8.40
C GLN A 27 18.19 -2.27 -7.44
N GLY A 28 18.10 -2.50 -6.12
CA GLY A 28 18.69 -1.63 -5.09
C GLY A 28 17.83 -0.42 -4.71
N GLU A 29 16.63 -0.25 -5.28
CA GLU A 29 15.71 0.83 -4.93
C GLU A 29 14.88 0.50 -3.67
N PRO A 30 14.77 1.42 -2.69
CA PRO A 30 13.90 1.23 -1.54
C PRO A 30 12.43 1.06 -1.93
N TRP A 31 11.78 -0.01 -1.46
CA TRP A 31 10.38 -0.28 -1.78
C TRP A 31 9.43 0.85 -1.35
N ASN A 32 9.70 1.50 -0.21
CA ASN A 32 8.92 2.65 0.25
C ASN A 32 8.89 3.81 -0.76
N ALA A 33 9.98 4.06 -1.49
CA ALA A 33 10.11 5.11 -2.48
C ALA A 33 9.39 4.71 -3.77
N VAL A 34 9.58 3.46 -4.21
CA VAL A 34 8.91 2.88 -5.37
C VAL A 34 7.39 2.93 -5.21
N LEU A 35 6.87 2.45 -4.07
CA LEU A 35 5.44 2.42 -3.78
C LEU A 35 4.83 3.83 -3.72
N ARG A 36 5.54 4.79 -3.09
CA ARG A 36 5.12 6.20 -3.05
C ARG A 36 5.03 6.81 -4.45
N ARG A 37 6.03 6.57 -5.29
CA ARG A 37 6.11 7.07 -6.67
C ARG A 37 4.98 6.49 -7.52
N ASN A 38 4.77 5.18 -7.43
CA ASN A 38 3.71 4.51 -8.17
C ASN A 38 2.31 4.97 -7.74
N ALA A 39 2.05 5.03 -6.43
CA ALA A 39 0.78 5.52 -5.91
C ALA A 39 0.51 6.98 -6.33
N ARG A 40 1.53 7.85 -6.32
CA ARG A 40 1.40 9.21 -6.84
C ARG A 40 0.99 9.20 -8.32
N LYS A 41 1.71 8.44 -9.13
CA LYS A 41 1.47 8.35 -10.58
C LYS A 41 0.04 7.89 -10.88
N GLU A 42 -0.42 6.81 -10.26
CA GLU A 42 -1.78 6.27 -10.47
C GLU A 42 -2.87 7.29 -10.09
N PHE A 43 -2.73 7.98 -8.96
CA PHE A 43 -3.70 8.99 -8.53
C PHE A 43 -3.66 10.26 -9.40
N GLU A 44 -2.50 10.63 -9.94
CA GLU A 44 -2.36 11.75 -10.86
C GLU A 44 -2.96 11.41 -12.24
N GLU A 45 -2.78 10.19 -12.74
CA GLU A 45 -3.40 9.69 -13.97
C GLU A 45 -4.93 9.63 -13.85
N ALA A 46 -5.46 9.18 -12.71
CA ALA A 46 -6.90 9.10 -12.44
C ALA A 46 -7.55 10.44 -12.05
N ARG A 47 -6.78 11.55 -11.93
CA ARG A 47 -7.25 12.83 -11.37
C ARG A 47 -8.46 13.43 -12.09
N TYR A 48 -8.54 13.19 -13.40
CA TYR A 48 -9.58 13.76 -14.25
C TYR A 48 -10.70 12.78 -14.58
N GLU A 49 -10.69 11.59 -13.98
CA GLU A 49 -11.79 10.64 -14.13
C GLU A 49 -13.07 11.22 -13.52
N ARG A 50 -14.16 11.21 -14.30
CA ARG A 50 -15.45 11.79 -13.93
C ARG A 50 -16.56 10.75 -13.89
N ASP A 51 -16.34 9.56 -14.46
CA ASP A 51 -17.31 8.48 -14.39
C ASP A 51 -17.42 7.96 -12.94
N PRO A 52 -18.59 8.11 -12.28
CA PRO A 52 -18.77 7.67 -10.90
C PRO A 52 -18.55 6.16 -10.72
N LEU A 53 -18.87 5.33 -11.72
CA LEU A 53 -18.68 3.87 -11.64
C LEU A 53 -17.20 3.51 -11.71
N ILE A 54 -16.44 4.19 -12.56
CA ILE A 54 -14.99 3.97 -12.66
C ILE A 54 -14.31 4.42 -11.36
N VAL A 55 -14.66 5.60 -10.84
CA VAL A 55 -14.14 6.09 -9.55
C VAL A 55 -14.47 5.14 -8.41
N ALA A 56 -15.72 4.67 -8.30
CA ALA A 56 -16.11 3.71 -7.28
C ALA A 56 -15.32 2.40 -7.39
N LYS A 57 -15.16 1.87 -8.61
CA LYS A 57 -14.38 0.64 -8.86
C LYS A 57 -12.91 0.83 -8.45
N MET A 58 -12.29 1.94 -8.81
CA MET A 58 -10.89 2.23 -8.44
C MET A 58 -10.71 2.27 -6.92
N LEU A 59 -11.65 2.89 -6.19
CA LEU A 59 -11.59 2.97 -4.73
C LEU A 59 -11.76 1.60 -4.07
N VAL A 60 -12.73 0.81 -4.52
CA VAL A 60 -12.99 -0.53 -3.96
C VAL A 60 -11.81 -1.45 -4.22
N VAL A 61 -11.35 -1.53 -5.47
CA VAL A 61 -10.22 -2.39 -5.84
C VAL A 61 -8.94 -1.93 -5.14
N GLY A 62 -8.67 -0.62 -5.11
CA GLY A 62 -7.51 -0.07 -4.43
C GLY A 62 -7.50 -0.37 -2.93
N ARG A 63 -8.65 -0.30 -2.25
CA ARG A 63 -8.78 -0.70 -0.85
C ARG A 63 -8.52 -2.19 -0.66
N GLN A 64 -9.10 -3.05 -1.50
CA GLN A 64 -8.89 -4.50 -1.44
C GLN A 64 -7.41 -4.86 -1.64
N CYS A 65 -6.73 -4.25 -2.60
CA CYS A 65 -5.30 -4.48 -2.84
C CYS A 65 -4.44 -4.05 -1.65
N LEU A 66 -4.76 -2.91 -1.02
CA LEU A 66 -4.06 -2.45 0.18
C LEU A 66 -4.27 -3.42 1.35
N ASP A 67 -5.51 -3.83 1.59
CA ASP A 67 -5.85 -4.75 2.69
C ASP A 67 -5.17 -6.10 2.51
N GLU A 68 -5.16 -6.64 1.29
CA GLU A 68 -4.47 -7.90 0.98
C GLU A 68 -2.96 -7.79 1.18
N SER A 69 -2.36 -6.68 0.73
CA SER A 69 -0.93 -6.43 0.90
C SER A 69 -0.55 -6.35 2.38
N MET A 70 -1.36 -5.65 3.18
CA MET A 70 -1.16 -5.54 4.62
C MET A 70 -1.34 -6.88 5.33
N ARG A 71 -2.33 -7.68 4.96
CA ARG A 71 -2.51 -9.04 5.51
C ARG A 71 -1.30 -9.93 5.25
N LYS A 72 -0.76 -9.91 4.03
CA LYS A 72 0.45 -10.68 3.67
C LYS A 72 1.68 -10.18 4.43
N PHE A 73 1.80 -8.87 4.60
CA PHE A 73 2.87 -8.25 5.38
C PHE A 73 2.81 -8.71 6.85
N ASP A 74 1.65 -8.59 7.50
CA ASP A 74 1.46 -8.97 8.90
C ASP A 74 1.69 -10.47 9.11
N ALA A 75 1.21 -11.32 8.19
CA ALA A 75 1.45 -12.76 8.25
C ALA A 75 2.95 -13.10 8.18
N THR A 76 3.70 -12.38 7.34
CA THR A 76 5.15 -12.55 7.23
C THR A 76 5.86 -12.07 8.49
N GLN A 77 5.46 -10.91 9.03
CA GLN A 77 6.06 -10.34 10.23
C GLN A 77 5.85 -11.24 11.46
N ARG A 78 4.67 -11.85 11.61
CA ARG A 78 4.39 -12.83 12.66
C ARG A 78 5.32 -14.04 12.58
N LYS A 79 5.46 -14.64 11.39
CA LYS A 79 6.38 -15.78 11.17
C LYS A 79 7.84 -15.44 11.51
N ILE A 80 8.30 -14.24 11.15
CA ILE A 80 9.65 -13.78 11.49
C ILE A 80 9.79 -13.67 13.02
N THR A 81 8.80 -13.09 13.69
CA THR A 81 8.80 -12.93 15.15
C THR A 81 8.84 -14.27 15.87
N GLU A 82 7.97 -15.22 15.49
CA GLU A 82 7.94 -16.59 16.03
C GLU A 82 9.27 -17.33 15.81
N ARG A 83 9.89 -17.15 14.63
CA ARG A 83 11.20 -17.73 14.32
C ARG A 83 12.32 -17.13 15.18
N VAL A 84 12.27 -15.82 15.43
CA VAL A 84 13.24 -15.15 16.30
C VAL A 84 13.07 -15.63 17.75
N GLU A 85 11.84 -15.74 18.25
CA GLU A 85 11.55 -16.23 19.60
C GLU A 85 12.03 -17.68 19.80
N SER A 86 11.68 -18.59 18.88
CA SER A 86 12.14 -19.99 18.94
C SER A 86 13.67 -20.13 18.89
N THR A 87 14.38 -19.23 18.21
CA THR A 87 15.84 -19.22 18.17
C THR A 87 16.45 -18.68 19.48
N ARG A 88 15.76 -17.79 20.19
CA ARG A 88 16.24 -17.17 21.46
C ARG A 88 16.02 -18.06 22.68
N THR A 89 15.06 -18.98 22.62
CA THR A 89 14.74 -19.91 23.72
C THR A 89 15.59 -21.20 23.67
N ARG A 90 16.56 -21.29 22.75
CA ARG A 90 17.49 -22.41 22.59
C ARG A 90 18.90 -21.98 22.98
#